data_AF-A0AAW2PCG7-F1
#
_entry.id   AF-A0AAW2PCG7-F1
#
_cell.length_a   1.000
_cell.length_b   1.000
_cell.length_c   1.000
_cell.angle_alpha   90.00
_cell.angle_beta   90.00
_cell.angle_gamma   90.00
#
_symmetry.space_group_name_H-M   'P 1'
#
loop_
_entity.id
_entity.type
_entity.pdbx_description
1 polymer ?
#
loop_
_entity_poly.entity_id
_entity_poly.type
_entity_poly.pdbx_seq_one_letter_code
_entity_poly.pdbx_strand_id
1 'polypeptide(L)'
;MDSNTFQKLMDKIFKNYQSWCKYLHCTPNLECPWGDRRQQSQLLYIALYLLIWGEASNIRFMPECLCYIFHHMANEMYGTLFGNVQHVTGGTYQTEPREESFLKDVVTPIYEVMQKEARRNKSGKASHSAWRNYDDLNEYFWNEKCFKLGWPMDRKADFFVHSDVIKPANKCI
;
A
#
# COMPACT_ATOMS: atom_id res chain seq x y z
N MET A 1 16.30 25.67 -10.33
CA MET A 1 15.05 24.92 -10.56
C MET A 1 14.00 25.47 -9.61
N ASP A 2 12.84 25.87 -10.14
CA ASP A 2 11.87 26.67 -9.39
C ASP A 2 11.14 25.86 -8.32
N SER A 3 11.20 26.31 -7.07
CA SER A 3 10.47 25.73 -5.92
C SER A 3 8.96 25.57 -6.18
N ASN A 4 8.40 26.49 -6.98
CA ASN A 4 7.00 26.46 -7.43
C ASN A 4 6.67 25.21 -8.27
N THR A 5 7.60 24.74 -9.10
CA THR A 5 7.39 23.57 -9.98
C THR A 5 7.34 22.27 -9.19
N PHE A 6 8.25 22.09 -8.22
CA PHE A 6 8.24 20.91 -7.35
C PHE A 6 6.96 20.85 -6.51
N GLN A 7 6.52 21.98 -5.96
CA GLN A 7 5.29 22.00 -5.17
C GLN A 7 4.07 21.62 -6.03
N LYS A 8 3.93 22.18 -7.23
CA LYS A 8 2.86 21.78 -8.17
C LYS A 8 2.89 20.29 -8.52
N LEU A 9 4.08 19.72 -8.67
CA LEU A 9 4.25 18.30 -8.97
C LEU A 9 3.86 17.43 -7.77
N MET A 10 4.30 17.80 -6.56
CA MET A 10 3.89 17.15 -5.31
C MET A 10 2.36 17.16 -5.18
N ASP A 11 1.74 18.34 -5.34
CA ASP A 11 0.29 18.48 -5.20
C ASP A 11 -0.47 17.64 -6.24
N LYS A 12 0.07 17.51 -7.45
CA LYS A 12 -0.54 16.69 -8.51
C LYS A 12 -0.39 15.19 -8.25
N ILE A 13 0.81 14.73 -7.89
CA ILE A 13 1.11 13.30 -7.68
C ILE A 13 0.43 12.81 -6.40
N PHE A 14 0.52 13.57 -5.32
CA PHE A 14 0.03 13.16 -4.00
C PHE A 14 -1.40 13.60 -3.72
N LYS A 15 -2.13 14.19 -4.69
CA LYS A 15 -3.53 14.58 -4.53
C LYS A 15 -4.38 13.43 -3.99
N ASN A 16 -4.24 12.24 -4.58
CA ASN A 16 -4.99 11.07 -4.16
C ASN A 16 -4.58 10.62 -2.75
N TYR A 17 -3.27 10.52 -2.50
CA TYR A 17 -2.73 10.13 -1.21
C TYR A 17 -3.15 11.07 -0.08
N GLN A 18 -3.10 12.38 -0.28
CA GLN A 18 -3.56 13.37 0.69
C GLN A 18 -5.07 13.25 0.95
N SER A 19 -5.85 12.97 -0.10
CA SER A 19 -7.30 12.77 0.03
C SER A 19 -7.62 11.49 0.81
N TRP A 20 -6.89 10.42 0.54
CA TRP A 20 -6.95 9.14 1.25
C TRP A 20 -6.56 9.29 2.73
N CYS A 21 -5.46 9.98 3.03
CA CYS A 21 -5.04 10.25 4.41
C CYS A 21 -6.09 11.06 5.17
N LYS A 22 -6.66 12.09 4.52
CA LYS A 22 -7.73 12.92 5.10
C LYS A 22 -8.97 12.09 5.39
N TYR A 23 -9.34 11.18 4.49
CA TYR A 23 -10.51 10.31 4.65
C TYR A 23 -10.33 9.32 5.81
N LEU A 24 -9.15 8.71 5.92
CA LEU A 24 -8.82 7.76 7.00
C LEU A 24 -8.34 8.43 8.29
N HIS A 25 -8.42 9.76 8.37
CA HIS A 25 -7.96 10.54 9.53
C HIS A 25 -6.51 10.25 9.96
N CYS A 26 -5.63 9.92 9.02
CA CYS A 26 -4.21 9.68 9.29
C CYS A 26 -3.32 10.83 8.82
N THR A 27 -2.14 10.95 9.44
CA THR A 27 -1.18 12.01 9.10
C THR A 27 -0.40 11.61 7.84
N PRO A 28 -0.32 12.48 6.81
CA PRO A 28 0.48 12.18 5.63
C PRO A 28 1.98 12.11 5.94
N ASN A 29 2.67 11.06 5.49
CA ASN A 29 4.11 10.87 5.65
C ASN A 29 4.90 11.62 4.56
N LEU A 30 4.66 12.93 4.44
CA LEU A 30 5.34 13.83 3.49
C LEU A 30 6.12 14.92 4.24
N GLU A 31 6.67 14.59 5.40
CA GLU A 31 7.44 15.52 6.20
C GLU A 31 8.71 15.96 5.46
N CYS A 32 8.88 17.27 5.36
CA CYS A 32 9.92 17.87 4.56
C CYS A 32 10.72 18.83 5.44
N PRO A 33 12.03 18.59 5.66
CA PRO A 33 12.86 19.49 6.46
C PRO A 33 12.88 20.89 5.84
N TRP A 34 12.97 21.91 6.69
CA TRP A 34 13.06 23.30 6.26
C TRP A 34 14.43 23.59 5.64
N GLY A 35 14.49 24.55 4.71
CA GLY A 35 15.74 24.97 4.05
C GLY A 35 16.11 24.13 2.81
N ASP A 36 17.41 24.01 2.54
CA ASP A 36 17.95 23.45 1.29
C ASP A 36 17.61 21.96 1.06
N ARG A 37 17.25 21.23 2.12
CA ARG A 37 16.85 19.82 2.05
C ARG A 37 15.40 19.60 1.62
N ARG A 38 14.61 20.68 1.49
CA ARG A 38 13.20 20.58 1.12
C ARG A 38 13.00 19.99 -0.27
N GLN A 39 13.70 20.54 -1.26
CA GLN A 39 13.56 20.11 -2.66
C GLN A 39 14.06 18.68 -2.85
N GLN A 40 15.14 18.30 -2.16
CA GLN A 40 15.67 16.93 -2.19
C GLN A 40 14.65 15.94 -1.63
N SER A 41 14.02 16.25 -0.49
CA SER A 41 13.02 15.37 0.12
C SER A 41 11.76 15.24 -0.76
N GLN A 42 11.31 16.35 -1.37
CA GLN A 42 10.22 16.31 -2.36
C GLN A 42 10.56 15.40 -3.54
N LEU A 43 11.77 15.51 -4.09
CA LEU A 43 12.23 14.64 -5.17
C LEU A 43 12.28 13.17 -4.75
N LEU A 44 12.73 12.88 -3.52
CA LEU A 44 12.77 11.51 -2.98
C LEU A 44 11.37 10.91 -2.84
N TYR A 45 10.39 11.67 -2.31
CA TYR A 45 9.00 11.19 -2.25
C TYR A 45 8.41 10.94 -3.65
N ILE A 46 8.64 11.86 -4.60
CA ILE A 46 8.19 11.69 -5.98
C ILE A 46 8.83 10.46 -6.60
N ALA A 47 10.14 10.29 -6.46
CA ALA A 47 10.87 9.14 -6.97
C ALA A 47 10.34 7.84 -6.36
N LEU A 48 10.15 7.80 -5.03
CA LEU A 48 9.58 6.66 -4.32
C LEU A 48 8.20 6.29 -4.88
N TYR A 49 7.31 7.27 -5.05
CA TYR A 49 5.97 7.02 -5.61
C TYR A 49 6.04 6.46 -7.04
N LEU A 50 6.92 6.99 -7.88
CA LEU A 50 7.09 6.52 -9.26
C LEU A 50 7.70 5.11 -9.33
N LEU A 51 8.63 4.79 -8.42
CA LEU A 51 9.20 3.44 -8.31
C LEU A 51 8.14 2.42 -7.91
N ILE A 52 7.36 2.73 -6.87
CA ILE A 52 6.22 1.91 -6.44
C ILE A 52 5.23 1.73 -7.60
N TRP A 53 4.90 2.83 -8.30
CA TRP A 53 3.98 2.79 -9.44
C TRP A 53 4.51 1.93 -10.61
N GLY A 54 5.82 1.97 -10.88
CA GLY A 54 6.46 1.17 -11.92
C GLY A 54 6.40 -0.34 -11.65
N GLU A 55 6.58 -0.73 -10.39
CA GLU A 55 6.58 -2.14 -9.96
C GLU A 55 5.18 -2.68 -9.63
N ALA A 56 4.20 -1.81 -9.36
CA ALA A 56 2.85 -2.20 -8.94
C ALA A 56 2.09 -3.05 -9.97
N SER A 57 2.46 -3.02 -11.27
CA SER A 57 1.80 -3.80 -12.32
C SER A 57 0.26 -3.58 -12.31
N ASN A 58 -0.55 -4.63 -12.16
CA ASN A 58 -2.02 -4.53 -12.11
C ASN A 58 -2.54 -3.82 -10.84
N ILE A 59 -1.75 -3.70 -9.77
CA ILE A 59 -2.16 -3.04 -8.52
C ILE A 59 -2.38 -1.53 -8.74
N ARG A 60 -1.78 -0.94 -9.78
CA ARG A 60 -1.97 0.49 -10.11
C ARG A 60 -3.43 0.88 -10.40
N PHE A 61 -4.30 -0.09 -10.66
CA PHE A 61 -5.74 0.13 -10.84
C PHE A 61 -6.51 0.18 -9.50
N MET A 62 -5.81 0.03 -8.37
CA MET A 62 -6.34 0.17 -7.01
C MET A 62 -5.63 1.35 -6.32
N PRO A 63 -6.09 2.60 -6.55
CA PRO A 63 -5.40 3.79 -6.10
C PRO A 63 -5.20 3.86 -4.58
N GLU A 64 -6.11 3.31 -3.79
CA GLU A 64 -6.04 3.34 -2.33
C GLU A 64 -5.12 2.26 -1.77
N CYS A 65 -5.07 1.10 -2.43
CA CYS A 65 -4.01 0.11 -2.18
C CYS A 65 -2.62 0.73 -2.41
N LEU A 66 -2.47 1.51 -3.49
CA LEU A 66 -1.23 2.22 -3.79
C LEU A 66 -0.91 3.28 -2.71
N CYS A 67 -1.93 3.98 -2.20
CA CYS A 67 -1.77 4.94 -1.10
C CYS A 67 -1.30 4.26 0.19
N TYR A 68 -1.82 3.07 0.51
CA TYR A 68 -1.38 2.28 1.66
C TYR A 68 0.09 1.89 1.56
N ILE A 69 0.51 1.34 0.42
CA ILE A 69 1.91 0.96 0.17
C ILE A 69 2.82 2.18 0.29
N PHE A 70 2.45 3.28 -0.37
CA PHE A 70 3.22 4.53 -0.30
C PHE A 70 3.30 5.06 1.13
N HIS A 71 2.21 5.03 1.90
CA HIS A 71 2.16 5.52 3.27
C HIS A 71 3.25 4.88 4.14
N HIS A 72 3.35 3.56 4.10
CA HIS A 72 4.32 2.82 4.90
C HIS A 72 5.76 2.98 4.41
N MET A 73 5.99 2.89 3.10
CA MET A 73 7.33 3.07 2.55
C MET A 73 7.87 4.49 2.75
N ALA A 74 7.00 5.51 2.65
CA ALA A 74 7.38 6.89 2.92
C ALA A 74 7.80 7.09 4.39
N ASN A 75 7.14 6.40 5.32
CA ASN A 75 7.52 6.39 6.74
C ASN A 75 8.88 5.70 6.96
N GLU A 76 9.12 4.54 6.35
CA GLU A 76 10.42 3.84 6.43
C GLU A 76 11.56 4.66 5.82
N MET A 77 11.30 5.31 4.68
CA MET A 77 12.26 6.22 4.04
C MET A 77 12.57 7.41 4.95
N TYR A 78 11.55 8.03 5.56
CA TYR A 78 11.76 9.13 6.49
C TYR A 78 12.59 8.71 7.71
N GLY A 79 12.28 7.57 8.32
CA GLY A 79 13.05 7.01 9.44
C GLY A 79 14.51 6.72 9.08
N THR A 80 14.77 6.24 7.85
CA THR A 80 16.12 5.96 7.35
C THR A 80 16.92 7.25 7.07
N LEU A 81 16.27 8.29 6.55
CA LEU A 81 16.92 9.55 6.15
C LEU A 81 17.12 10.53 7.30
N PHE A 82 16.19 10.57 8.27
CA PHE A 82 16.13 11.60 9.31
C PHE A 82 16.15 11.04 10.73
N GLY A 83 15.97 9.73 10.91
CA GLY A 83 16.13 9.08 12.21
C GLY A 83 17.61 8.92 12.57
N ASN A 84 17.99 9.36 13.78
CA ASN A 84 19.21 8.84 14.41
C ASN A 84 18.98 7.35 14.65
N VAL A 85 19.79 6.49 14.05
CA VAL A 85 19.66 5.02 14.11
C VAL A 85 19.39 4.52 15.53
N GLN A 86 18.12 4.30 15.85
CA GLN A 86 17.67 3.29 16.78
C GLN A 86 16.53 2.55 16.10
N HIS A 87 16.89 1.40 15.54
CA HIS A 87 15.98 0.30 15.24
C HIS A 87 15.15 -0.01 16.50
N VAL A 88 13.98 0.64 16.65
CA VAL A 88 12.98 0.27 17.66
C VAL A 88 11.80 -0.40 16.95
N THR A 89 12.13 -1.48 16.25
CA THR A 89 11.18 -2.56 15.95
C THR A 89 12.00 -3.83 16.01
N GLY A 90 11.81 -4.61 17.09
CA GLY A 90 12.60 -5.77 17.46
C GLY A 90 12.46 -6.97 16.52
N GLY A 91 12.87 -6.80 15.27
CA GLY A 91 13.13 -7.86 14.31
C GLY A 91 14.46 -7.53 13.63
N THR A 92 15.45 -8.40 13.80
CA THR A 92 16.72 -8.35 13.07
C THR A 92 16.44 -8.52 11.57
N TYR A 93 16.22 -7.41 10.86
CA TYR A 93 16.30 -7.40 9.41
C TYR A 93 17.79 -7.48 9.05
N GLN A 94 18.21 -8.66 8.64
CA GLN A 94 19.50 -8.84 7.98
C GLN A 94 19.50 -7.96 6.73
N THR A 95 20.29 -6.89 6.77
CA THR A 95 20.53 -5.94 5.68
C THR A 95 21.47 -6.56 4.64
N GLU A 96 21.01 -7.60 3.99
CA GLU A 96 21.43 -7.91 2.63
C GLU A 96 20.26 -7.48 1.72
N PRO A 97 20.48 -6.60 0.73
CA PRO A 97 19.46 -6.28 -0.26
C PRO A 97 19.05 -7.57 -0.97
N ARG A 98 17.98 -8.20 -0.51
CA ARG A 98 17.45 -9.38 -1.17
C ARG A 98 16.86 -8.89 -2.49
N GLU A 99 17.45 -9.35 -3.59
CA GLU A 99 17.00 -9.01 -4.94
C GLU A 99 15.48 -9.21 -5.06
N GLU A 100 14.81 -8.15 -5.54
CA GLU A 100 13.37 -8.12 -5.78
C GLU A 100 12.50 -8.27 -4.52
N SER A 101 13.01 -7.91 -3.34
CA SER A 101 12.25 -7.94 -2.07
C SER A 101 10.93 -7.17 -2.15
N PHE A 102 10.91 -5.96 -2.73
CA PHE A 102 9.66 -5.21 -2.92
C PHE A 102 8.64 -5.99 -3.76
N LEU A 103 9.09 -6.56 -4.89
CA LEU A 103 8.22 -7.35 -5.76
C LEU A 103 7.69 -8.57 -5.01
N LYS A 104 8.55 -9.35 -4.35
CA LYS A 104 8.21 -10.61 -3.67
C LYS A 104 7.35 -10.40 -2.41
N ASP A 105 7.68 -9.40 -1.61
CA ASP A 105 7.10 -9.22 -0.27
C ASP A 105 5.88 -8.30 -0.27
N VAL A 106 5.81 -7.34 -1.21
CA VAL A 106 4.73 -6.34 -1.30
C VAL A 106 3.81 -6.58 -2.50
N VAL A 107 4.35 -6.67 -3.71
CA VAL A 107 3.53 -6.71 -4.94
C VAL A 107 2.92 -8.11 -5.18
N THR A 108 3.75 -9.16 -5.19
CA THR A 108 3.36 -10.55 -5.46
C THR A 108 2.17 -11.01 -4.61
N PRO A 109 2.12 -10.78 -3.29
CA PRO A 109 1.03 -11.27 -2.46
C PRO A 109 -0.31 -10.61 -2.75
N ILE A 110 -0.32 -9.31 -3.04
CA ILE A 110 -1.53 -8.60 -3.45
C ILE A 110 -1.95 -9.09 -4.84
N TYR A 111 -0.99 -9.24 -5.75
CA TYR A 111 -1.23 -9.77 -7.09
C TYR A 111 -1.80 -11.20 -7.05
N GLU A 112 -1.31 -12.07 -6.16
CA GLU A 112 -1.83 -13.43 -6.00
C GLU A 112 -3.29 -13.45 -5.56
N VAL A 113 -3.70 -12.53 -4.68
CA VAL A 113 -5.12 -12.36 -4.32
C VAL A 113 -5.92 -12.01 -5.57
N MET A 114 -5.51 -10.99 -6.31
CA MET A 114 -6.18 -10.56 -7.54
C MET A 114 -6.26 -11.69 -8.58
N GLN A 115 -5.17 -12.46 -8.74
CA GLN A 115 -5.11 -13.58 -9.67
C GLN A 115 -6.07 -14.71 -9.25
N LYS A 116 -6.17 -15.01 -7.95
CA LYS A 116 -7.11 -16.01 -7.42
C LYS A 116 -8.56 -15.59 -7.66
N GLU A 117 -8.91 -14.33 -7.39
CA GLU A 117 -10.26 -13.80 -7.65
C GLU A 117 -10.60 -13.82 -9.14
N ALA A 118 -9.66 -13.40 -10.00
CA ALA A 118 -9.85 -13.40 -11.46
C ALA A 118 -10.10 -14.82 -12.01
N ARG A 119 -9.43 -15.84 -11.47
CA ARG A 119 -9.69 -17.25 -11.84
C ARG A 119 -11.07 -17.73 -11.37
N ARG A 120 -11.53 -17.28 -10.20
CA ARG A 120 -12.86 -17.63 -9.64
C ARG A 120 -14.02 -17.05 -10.44
N ASN A 121 -13.79 -15.93 -11.12
CA ASN A 121 -14.78 -15.30 -12.00
C ASN A 121 -15.27 -16.27 -13.12
N LYS A 122 -14.57 -17.38 -13.42
CA LYS A 122 -14.95 -18.37 -14.46
C LYS A 122 -15.33 -17.70 -15.80
N SER A 123 -14.61 -16.63 -16.17
CA SER A 123 -14.88 -15.80 -17.35
C SER A 123 -16.27 -15.12 -17.36
N GLY A 124 -16.73 -14.61 -16.21
CA GLY A 124 -18.02 -13.90 -16.08
C GLY A 124 -19.23 -14.81 -15.85
N LYS A 125 -19.00 -16.11 -15.63
CA LYS A 125 -20.08 -17.10 -15.43
C LYS A 125 -20.41 -17.36 -13.96
N ALA A 126 -19.63 -16.85 -13.03
CA ALA A 126 -19.90 -16.93 -11.60
C ALA A 126 -20.79 -15.76 -11.15
N SER A 127 -21.68 -16.01 -10.18
CA SER A 127 -22.44 -14.94 -9.53
C SER A 127 -21.48 -13.86 -8.99
N HIS A 128 -21.83 -12.59 -9.15
CA HIS A 128 -21.03 -11.46 -8.66
C HIS A 128 -20.74 -11.54 -7.15
N SER A 129 -21.55 -12.26 -6.37
CA SER A 129 -21.33 -12.52 -4.95
C SER A 129 -20.21 -13.52 -4.63
N ALA A 130 -19.64 -14.20 -5.63
CA ALA A 130 -18.72 -15.32 -5.44
C ALA A 130 -17.23 -14.97 -5.66
N TRP A 131 -16.91 -13.74 -6.09
CA TRP A 131 -15.55 -13.29 -6.36
C TRP A 131 -15.43 -11.78 -6.15
N ARG A 132 -14.24 -11.30 -5.77
CA ARG A 132 -13.96 -9.87 -5.57
C ARG A 132 -13.29 -9.27 -6.81
N ASN A 133 -13.79 -8.15 -7.28
CA ASN A 133 -13.18 -7.38 -8.38
C ASN A 133 -12.19 -6.33 -7.84
N TYR A 134 -11.59 -5.53 -8.73
CA TYR A 134 -10.62 -4.50 -8.33
C TYR A 134 -11.20 -3.49 -7.34
N ASP A 135 -12.47 -3.10 -7.52
CA ASP A 135 -13.18 -2.15 -6.66
C ASP A 135 -13.38 -2.74 -5.26
N ASP A 136 -13.85 -3.99 -5.16
CA ASP A 136 -14.03 -4.69 -3.87
C ASP A 136 -12.71 -4.83 -3.09
N LEU A 137 -11.61 -5.12 -3.79
CA LEU A 137 -10.28 -5.22 -3.20
C LEU A 137 -9.74 -3.85 -2.76
N ASN A 138 -10.03 -2.83 -3.55
CA ASN A 138 -9.61 -1.46 -3.29
C ASN A 138 -10.41 -0.82 -2.15
N GLU A 139 -11.70 -1.19 -1.99
CA GLU A 139 -12.55 -0.79 -0.87
C GLU A 139 -11.96 -1.20 0.49
N TYR A 140 -11.24 -2.31 0.56
CA TYR A 140 -10.52 -2.71 1.77
C TYR A 140 -9.61 -1.60 2.31
N PHE A 141 -8.97 -0.83 1.42
CA PHE A 141 -8.06 0.25 1.75
C PHE A 141 -8.76 1.59 2.03
N TRP A 142 -10.08 1.67 1.84
CA TRP A 142 -10.90 2.76 2.32
C TRP A 142 -11.33 2.58 3.79
N ASN A 143 -10.99 1.46 4.43
CA ASN A 143 -11.32 1.21 5.83
C ASN A 143 -10.08 1.36 6.72
N GLU A 144 -10.22 2.00 7.90
CA GLU A 144 -9.13 2.07 8.89
C GLU A 144 -8.59 0.69 9.31
N LYS A 145 -9.38 -0.37 9.13
CA LYS A 145 -8.92 -1.76 9.31
C LYS A 145 -7.76 -2.13 8.38
N CYS A 146 -7.53 -1.40 7.28
CA CYS A 146 -6.38 -1.64 6.42
C CYS A 146 -5.07 -1.52 7.18
N PHE A 147 -4.97 -0.66 8.21
CA PHE A 147 -3.78 -0.55 9.05
C PHE A 147 -3.50 -1.81 9.89
N LYS A 148 -4.52 -2.66 10.10
CA LYS A 148 -4.34 -3.98 10.73
C LYS A 148 -3.70 -5.00 9.81
N LEU A 149 -3.66 -4.73 8.49
CA LEU A 149 -2.88 -5.52 7.55
C LEU A 149 -1.39 -5.49 7.93
N GLY A 150 -0.94 -4.39 8.53
CA GLY A 150 0.42 -4.25 9.03
C GLY A 150 1.46 -3.98 7.94
N TRP A 151 2.66 -3.67 8.39
CA TRP A 151 3.84 -3.47 7.55
C TRP A 151 5.08 -4.02 8.26
N PRO A 152 5.62 -5.19 7.85
CA PRO A 152 5.19 -6.03 6.71
C PRO A 152 3.76 -6.58 6.84
N MET A 153 3.14 -6.89 5.70
CA MET A 153 1.75 -7.35 5.64
C MET A 153 1.55 -8.73 6.27
N ASP A 154 0.60 -8.85 7.20
CA ASP A 154 0.19 -10.12 7.80
C ASP A 154 -0.61 -10.95 6.79
N ARG A 155 -0.02 -12.08 6.36
CA ARG A 155 -0.64 -13.05 5.43
C ARG A 155 -1.92 -13.70 5.97
N LYS A 156 -2.19 -13.58 7.28
CA LYS A 156 -3.41 -14.09 7.92
C LYS A 156 -4.54 -13.05 7.97
N ALA A 157 -4.27 -11.80 7.59
CA ALA A 157 -5.30 -10.76 7.58
C ALA A 157 -6.42 -11.09 6.59
N ASP A 158 -7.62 -10.57 6.89
CA ASP A 158 -8.84 -10.77 6.11
C ASP A 158 -8.68 -10.40 4.62
N PHE A 159 -7.75 -9.51 4.28
CA PHE A 159 -7.44 -9.18 2.89
C PHE A 159 -7.02 -10.40 2.06
N PHE A 160 -6.15 -11.26 2.63
CA PHE A 160 -5.58 -12.43 1.98
C PHE A 160 -6.45 -13.69 2.12
N VAL A 161 -7.36 -13.71 3.09
CA VAL A 161 -8.22 -14.86 3.38
C VAL A 161 -9.60 -14.62 2.76
N HIS A 162 -9.96 -15.45 1.79
CA HIS A 162 -11.34 -15.46 1.28
C HIS A 162 -12.24 -16.19 2.28
N SER A 163 -13.38 -15.61 2.63
CA SER A 163 -14.35 -16.19 3.57
C SER A 163 -15.16 -17.35 2.98
N ASP A 164 -14.52 -18.26 2.25
CA ASP A 164 -15.13 -19.53 1.79
C ASP A 164 -15.32 -20.53 2.94
N VAL A 165 -14.96 -20.18 4.18
CA VAL A 165 -15.48 -20.90 5.34
C VAL A 165 -16.92 -20.47 5.52
N ILE A 166 -17.81 -21.13 4.77
CA ILE A 166 -19.22 -21.29 5.11
C ILE A 166 -19.25 -21.52 6.63
N LYS A 167 -19.72 -20.53 7.40
CA LYS A 167 -20.14 -20.80 8.78
C LYS A 167 -21.13 -21.96 8.65
N PRO A 168 -20.88 -23.14 9.25
CA PRO A 168 -21.91 -24.16 9.24
C PRO A 168 -23.15 -23.50 9.85
N ALA A 169 -24.21 -23.39 9.05
CA ALA A 169 -25.49 -22.97 9.57
C ALA A 169 -25.79 -23.93 10.71
N ASN A 170 -25.83 -23.38 11.94
CA ASN A 170 -26.31 -24.11 13.10
C ASN A 170 -27.68 -24.66 12.71
N LYS A 171 -27.75 -25.95 12.40
CA LYS A 171 -29.00 -26.68 12.45
C LYS A 171 -29.35 -26.76 13.92
N CYS A 172 -30.20 -25.86 14.36
CA CYS A 172 -30.98 -26.08 15.57
C CYS A 172 -31.73 -27.40 15.37
N ILE A 173 -31.39 -28.38 16.20
CA ILE A 173 -32.24 -29.55 16.47
C ILE A 173 -33.18 -29.15 17.59
#